data_AF-A0A7W4YIM4-F1
#
_entry.id   AF-A0A7W4YIM4-F1
#
_cell.length_a   1.000
_cell.length_b   1.000
_cell.length_c   1.000
_cell.angle_alpha   90.00
_cell.angle_beta   90.00
_cell.angle_gamma   90.00
#
_symmetry.space_group_name_H-M   'P 1'
#
loop_
_entity.id
_entity.type
_entity.pdbx_description
1 polymer ?
#
loop_
_entity_poly.entity_id
_entity_poly.type
_entity_poly.pdbx_seq_one_letter_code
_entity_poly.pdbx_strand_id
1 'polypeptide(L)'
;MRTRTSLFAPAALVAALSIATLAGCSSTGSDSSSTPSSSQSQASATLPSDFPKSDVPLVDGQVVVARGDKDNGWSVTVQPTTKTGFADATAALEKAGYTKQAGSTDTKAVYTNDKYTVAVGTPGVSVTYTVTAN
;
A
#
# COMPACT_ATOMS: atom_id res chain seq x y z
N MET A 1 -16.51 48.19 -1.24
CA MET A 1 -17.02 48.85 -2.46
C MET A 1 -17.26 47.77 -3.51
N ARG A 2 -18.51 47.65 -3.98
CA ARG A 2 -18.94 46.73 -5.04
C ARG A 2 -18.71 47.43 -6.38
N THR A 3 -17.99 46.80 -7.30
CA THR A 3 -18.00 47.20 -8.72
C THR A 3 -18.87 46.20 -9.47
N ARG A 4 -19.88 46.73 -10.13
CA ARG A 4 -21.07 46.05 -10.64
C ARG A 4 -21.20 46.38 -12.13
N THR A 5 -21.61 45.39 -12.93
CA THR A 5 -22.43 45.53 -14.16
C THR A 5 -21.66 46.04 -15.41
N SER A 6 -21.80 45.50 -16.62
CA SER A 6 -23.04 45.32 -17.42
C SER A 6 -22.66 44.64 -18.77
N LEU A 7 -23.16 43.45 -19.12
CA LEU A 7 -24.42 43.07 -19.83
C LEU A 7 -24.33 43.02 -21.38
N PHE A 8 -25.13 42.08 -21.92
CA PHE A 8 -25.70 41.90 -23.27
C PHE A 8 -24.86 41.12 -24.31
N ALA A 9 -25.36 40.15 -25.10
CA ALA A 9 -26.63 39.39 -25.24
C ALA A 9 -26.41 38.34 -26.41
N PRO A 10 -27.41 37.76 -27.10
CA PRO A 10 -28.06 36.47 -26.79
C PRO A 10 -28.13 35.45 -27.97
N ALA A 11 -28.72 34.29 -27.68
CA ALA A 11 -29.61 33.46 -28.54
C ALA A 11 -29.05 32.57 -29.68
N ALA A 12 -29.34 31.26 -29.57
CA ALA A 12 -29.92 30.36 -30.61
C ALA A 12 -29.90 28.92 -30.03
N LEU A 13 -30.99 28.36 -29.49
CA LEU A 13 -32.08 27.64 -30.19
C LEU A 13 -31.59 26.58 -31.20
N VAL A 14 -31.48 25.32 -30.78
CA VAL A 14 -31.89 24.14 -31.57
C VAL A 14 -32.34 23.02 -30.63
N ALA A 15 -33.64 22.72 -30.67
CA ALA A 15 -34.19 21.46 -30.20
C ALA A 15 -33.97 20.40 -31.28
N ALA A 16 -33.49 19.21 -30.92
CA ALA A 16 -33.60 18.02 -31.77
C ALA A 16 -33.74 16.78 -30.89
N LEU A 17 -34.98 16.28 -30.77
CA LEU A 17 -35.29 14.91 -30.38
C LEU A 17 -34.62 13.98 -31.40
N SER A 18 -33.70 13.14 -30.96
CA SER A 18 -33.20 11.99 -31.73
C SER A 18 -33.22 10.77 -30.84
N ILE A 19 -34.36 10.08 -30.82
CA ILE A 19 -34.49 8.72 -30.32
C ILE A 19 -33.86 7.84 -31.40
N ALA A 20 -32.57 7.53 -31.27
CA ALA A 20 -31.88 6.57 -32.13
C ALA A 20 -31.72 5.26 -31.37
N THR A 21 -32.42 4.26 -31.89
CA THR A 21 -32.53 2.87 -31.45
C THR A 21 -31.18 2.21 -31.23
N LEU A 22 -30.96 1.74 -30.00
CA LEU A 22 -29.92 0.76 -29.62
C LEU A 22 -30.26 -0.60 -30.23
N ALA A 23 -29.62 -0.95 -31.35
CA ALA A 23 -29.49 -2.33 -31.82
C ALA A 23 -28.24 -2.48 -32.71
N GLY A 24 -27.16 -2.97 -32.09
CA GLY A 24 -26.18 -3.92 -32.64
C GLY A 24 -25.43 -3.60 -33.94
N CYS A 25 -24.13 -3.27 -33.82
CA CYS A 25 -23.05 -4.04 -34.45
C CYS A 25 -21.65 -3.57 -33.97
N SER A 26 -21.02 -4.42 -33.16
CA SER A 26 -19.58 -4.74 -33.15
C SER A 26 -18.56 -3.59 -33.15
N SER A 27 -18.17 -3.14 -31.95
CA SER A 27 -16.78 -3.19 -31.45
C SER A 27 -16.55 -2.15 -30.35
N THR A 28 -15.71 -2.54 -29.41
CA THR A 28 -15.00 -1.65 -28.47
C THR A 28 -15.80 -1.21 -27.25
N GLY A 29 -15.78 -2.11 -26.27
CA GLY A 29 -15.34 -1.77 -24.92
C GLY A 29 -16.36 -1.11 -24.01
N SER A 30 -16.48 -1.69 -22.81
CA SER A 30 -17.16 -1.13 -21.63
C SER A 30 -18.67 -1.33 -21.63
N ASP A 31 -19.11 -2.51 -21.20
CA ASP A 31 -19.66 -2.59 -19.84
C ASP A 31 -19.76 -4.05 -19.40
N SER A 32 -19.13 -4.36 -18.27
CA SER A 32 -19.52 -5.47 -17.43
C SER A 32 -19.17 -5.04 -16.02
N SER A 33 -20.03 -4.18 -15.47
CA SER A 33 -20.68 -4.43 -14.17
C SER A 33 -19.98 -5.54 -13.38
N SER A 34 -18.87 -5.17 -12.78
CA SER A 34 -18.28 -5.90 -11.68
C SER A 34 -18.49 -4.99 -10.50
N THR A 35 -19.59 -5.18 -9.77
CA THR A 35 -19.55 -4.97 -8.32
C THR A 35 -18.18 -5.46 -7.85
N PRO A 36 -17.32 -4.65 -7.21
CA PRO A 36 -16.13 -5.21 -6.61
C PRO A 36 -16.64 -6.17 -5.54
N SER A 37 -16.74 -7.45 -5.90
CA SER A 37 -16.75 -8.53 -4.94
C SER A 37 -15.50 -8.29 -4.11
N SER A 38 -15.74 -7.86 -2.87
CA SER A 38 -14.96 -8.20 -1.71
C SER A 38 -13.97 -9.33 -2.01
N SER A 39 -12.68 -9.02 -1.86
CA SER A 39 -11.50 -9.82 -2.27
C SER A 39 -10.84 -9.35 -3.57
N GLN A 40 -10.48 -8.07 -3.67
CA GLN A 40 -9.20 -7.75 -4.34
C GLN A 40 -8.11 -8.42 -3.49
N SER A 41 -7.78 -9.66 -3.81
CA SER A 41 -6.45 -10.19 -3.52
C SER A 41 -5.48 -9.29 -4.26
N GLN A 42 -5.06 -8.18 -3.63
CA GLN A 42 -3.88 -7.45 -4.10
C GLN A 42 -2.80 -8.51 -4.29
N ALA A 43 -2.19 -8.57 -5.48
CA ALA A 43 -1.16 -9.55 -5.72
C ALA A 43 -0.07 -9.38 -4.65
N SER A 44 0.13 -10.39 -3.81
CA SER A 44 1.16 -10.35 -2.78
C SER A 44 2.51 -10.32 -3.48
N ALA A 45 3.35 -9.36 -3.13
CA ALA A 45 4.73 -9.38 -3.59
C ALA A 45 5.41 -10.66 -3.08
N THR A 46 6.11 -11.34 -3.97
CA THR A 46 6.91 -12.51 -3.60
C THR A 46 8.14 -12.06 -2.82
N LEU A 47 8.33 -12.61 -1.63
CA LEU A 47 9.56 -12.40 -0.87
C LEU A 47 10.77 -12.95 -1.64
N PRO A 48 11.91 -12.25 -1.63
CA PRO A 48 13.19 -12.80 -2.10
C PRO A 48 13.46 -14.17 -1.47
N SER A 49 13.97 -15.10 -2.27
CA SER A 49 14.24 -16.50 -1.85
C SER A 49 15.27 -16.58 -0.71
N ASP A 50 16.17 -15.61 -0.67
CA ASP A 50 17.25 -15.42 0.28
C ASP A 50 16.82 -14.63 1.54
N PHE A 51 15.57 -14.16 1.63
CA PHE A 51 15.10 -13.46 2.82
C PHE A 51 15.06 -14.39 4.04
N PRO A 52 15.65 -14.00 5.18
CA PRO A 52 15.75 -14.84 6.38
C PRO A 52 14.43 -14.87 7.17
N LYS A 53 13.40 -15.54 6.64
CA LYS A 53 12.05 -15.63 7.25
C LYS A 53 12.07 -16.28 8.65
N SER A 54 13.06 -17.14 8.90
CA SER A 54 13.21 -17.84 10.18
C SER A 54 13.79 -16.94 11.28
N ASP A 55 14.64 -15.97 10.90
CA ASP A 55 15.27 -15.05 11.86
C ASP A 55 14.47 -13.74 11.97
N VAL A 56 13.90 -13.23 10.87
CA VAL A 56 13.13 -11.98 10.84
C VAL A 56 11.64 -12.29 10.69
N PRO A 57 10.87 -12.35 11.79
CA PRO A 57 9.43 -12.48 11.72
C PRO A 57 8.80 -11.23 11.10
N LEU A 58 7.84 -11.44 10.21
CA LEU A 58 7.00 -10.38 9.66
C LEU A 58 5.63 -10.44 10.32
N VAL A 59 5.00 -9.27 10.48
CA VAL A 59 3.60 -9.19 10.94
C VAL A 59 2.66 -9.92 9.97
N ASP A 60 1.61 -10.53 10.52
CA ASP A 60 0.54 -11.11 9.74
C ASP A 60 -0.12 -10.06 8.84
N GLY A 61 -0.12 -10.34 7.54
CA GLY A 61 -0.62 -9.39 6.56
C GLY A 61 -0.23 -9.73 5.13
N GLN A 62 -0.63 -8.84 4.25
CA GLN A 62 -0.33 -8.90 2.83
C GLN A 62 1.00 -8.23 2.56
N VAL A 63 1.98 -8.95 2.01
CA VAL A 63 3.22 -8.32 1.56
C VAL A 63 2.93 -7.58 0.26
N VAL A 64 3.11 -6.26 0.26
CA VAL A 64 2.84 -5.39 -0.91
C VAL A 64 4.12 -5.00 -1.64
N VAL A 65 5.26 -4.99 -0.93
CA VAL A 65 6.59 -4.75 -1.50
C VAL A 65 7.55 -5.73 -0.87
N ALA A 66 8.38 -6.39 -1.68
CA ALA A 66 9.51 -7.15 -1.19
C ALA A 66 10.62 -7.07 -2.24
N ARG A 67 11.78 -6.54 -1.83
CA ARG A 67 12.92 -6.30 -2.72
C ARG A 67 14.22 -6.33 -1.94
N GLY A 68 15.33 -6.37 -2.67
CA GLY A 68 16.67 -6.45 -2.09
C GLY A 68 17.14 -7.90 -1.93
N ASP A 69 18.30 -8.04 -1.33
CA ASP A 69 19.06 -9.28 -1.25
C ASP A 69 20.02 -9.23 -0.05
N LYS A 70 20.81 -10.29 0.14
CA LYS A 70 21.75 -10.40 1.26
C LYS A 70 22.85 -9.33 1.25
N ASP A 71 23.27 -8.86 0.09
CA ASP A 71 24.39 -7.91 -0.05
C ASP A 71 23.91 -6.46 0.09
N ASN A 72 22.71 -6.15 -0.41
CA ASN A 72 22.12 -4.81 -0.37
C ASN A 72 21.16 -4.59 0.82
N GLY A 73 20.81 -5.66 1.53
CA GLY A 73 19.73 -5.68 2.51
C GLY A 73 18.35 -5.82 1.85
N TRP A 74 17.36 -6.20 2.65
CA TRP A 74 15.99 -6.41 2.21
C TRP A 74 15.09 -5.25 2.63
N SER A 75 14.13 -4.91 1.78
CA SER A 75 13.07 -3.96 2.07
C SER A 75 11.73 -4.63 1.80
N VAL A 76 10.96 -4.83 2.87
CA VAL A 76 9.67 -5.51 2.82
C VAL A 76 8.61 -4.61 3.41
N THR A 77 7.53 -4.32 2.66
CA THR A 77 6.37 -3.61 3.18
C THR A 77 5.20 -4.56 3.26
N VAL A 78 4.62 -4.65 4.46
CA VAL A 78 3.47 -5.48 4.77
C VAL A 78 2.29 -4.57 5.08
N GLN A 79 1.16 -4.84 4.45
CA GLN A 79 -0.13 -4.30 4.83
C GLN A 79 -0.73 -5.24 5.89
N PRO A 80 -0.70 -4.89 7.18
CA PRO A 80 -1.24 -5.72 8.24
C PRO A 80 -2.75 -5.80 8.12
N THR A 81 -3.34 -6.90 8.61
CA THR A 81 -4.79 -7.07 8.68
C THR A 81 -5.42 -6.23 9.80
N THR A 82 -4.62 -5.88 10.82
CA THR A 82 -5.03 -5.10 11.99
C THR A 82 -4.46 -3.68 11.93
N LYS A 83 -5.10 -2.74 12.64
CA LYS A 83 -4.56 -1.38 12.82
C LYS A 83 -3.33 -1.35 13.75
N THR A 84 -3.04 -2.44 14.44
CA THR A 84 -1.93 -2.59 15.41
C THR A 84 -0.68 -3.19 14.79
N GLY A 85 -0.62 -3.34 13.46
CA GLY A 85 0.45 -4.11 12.84
C GLY A 85 1.88 -3.65 13.14
N PHE A 86 2.10 -2.36 13.44
CA PHE A 86 3.42 -1.89 13.89
C PHE A 86 3.77 -2.43 15.28
N ALA A 87 2.84 -2.38 16.24
CA ALA A 87 3.04 -2.92 17.58
C ALA A 87 3.25 -4.44 17.52
N ASP A 88 2.45 -5.14 16.71
CA ASP A 88 2.55 -6.59 16.50
C ASP A 88 3.91 -6.97 15.88
N ALA A 89 4.38 -6.20 14.89
CA ALA A 89 5.71 -6.36 14.28
C ALA A 89 6.83 -6.22 15.32
N THR A 90 6.78 -5.16 16.13
CA THR A 90 7.81 -4.91 17.14
C THR A 90 7.83 -5.98 18.23
N ALA A 91 6.66 -6.45 18.68
CA ALA A 91 6.55 -7.52 19.65
C ALA A 91 7.08 -8.86 19.10
N ALA A 92 6.85 -9.14 17.81
CA ALA A 92 7.38 -10.33 17.16
C ALA A 92 8.92 -10.32 17.09
N LEU A 93 9.53 -9.17 16.78
CA LEU A 93 10.98 -9.00 16.77
C LEU A 93 11.60 -9.16 18.18
N GLU A 94 10.98 -8.57 19.20
CA GLU A 94 11.44 -8.74 20.59
C GLU A 94 11.36 -10.21 21.04
N LYS A 95 10.27 -10.90 20.68
CA LYS A 95 10.12 -12.34 20.94
C LYS A 95 11.14 -13.20 20.19
N ALA A 96 11.58 -12.76 19.01
CA ALA A 96 12.65 -13.40 18.24
C ALA A 96 14.06 -13.10 18.80
N GLY A 97 14.17 -12.32 19.89
CA GLY A 97 15.42 -12.03 20.57
C GLY A 97 16.14 -10.78 20.03
N TYR A 98 15.46 -9.94 19.25
CA TYR A 98 16.02 -8.65 18.86
C TYR A 98 15.99 -7.65 20.02
N THR A 99 17.07 -6.88 20.15
CA THR A 99 17.19 -5.80 21.11
C THR A 99 16.80 -4.48 20.48
N LYS A 100 15.81 -3.80 21.09
CA LYS A 100 15.38 -2.47 20.68
C LYS A 100 16.50 -1.45 20.88
N GLN A 101 16.82 -0.69 19.82
CA GLN A 101 17.81 0.36 19.86
C GLN A 101 17.20 1.69 20.32
N ALA A 102 18.06 2.55 20.88
CA ALA A 102 17.71 3.91 21.26
C ALA A 102 17.24 4.72 20.05
N GLY A 103 16.36 5.71 20.30
CA GLY A 103 15.78 6.55 19.23
C GLY A 103 14.54 5.95 18.55
N SER A 104 14.03 4.83 19.06
CA SER A 104 12.72 4.29 18.65
C SER A 104 11.58 5.22 19.09
N THR A 105 10.54 5.28 18.26
CA THR A 105 9.32 6.09 18.40
C THR A 105 8.10 5.21 18.13
N ASP A 106 6.89 5.78 18.28
CA ASP A 106 5.63 5.05 18.02
C ASP A 106 5.41 4.68 16.55
N THR A 107 6.20 5.24 15.63
CA THR A 107 6.05 4.99 14.17
C THR A 107 7.30 4.44 13.51
N LYS A 108 8.43 4.38 14.23
CA LYS A 108 9.72 3.89 13.74
C LYS A 108 10.51 3.30 14.89
N ALA A 109 11.02 2.08 14.73
CA ALA A 109 11.87 1.44 15.72
C ALA A 109 12.97 0.65 15.03
N VAL A 110 14.13 0.58 15.65
CA VAL A 110 15.26 -0.20 15.15
C VAL A 110 15.55 -1.31 16.14
N TYR A 111 15.71 -2.51 15.62
CA TYR A 111 15.89 -3.75 16.35
C TYR A 111 17.16 -4.43 15.84
N THR A 112 18.05 -4.86 16.73
CA THR A 112 19.31 -5.51 16.33
C THR A 112 19.50 -6.82 17.08
N ASN A 113 20.14 -7.79 16.43
CA ASN A 113 20.67 -8.99 17.06
C ASN A 113 22.08 -9.27 16.52
N ASP A 114 22.62 -10.45 16.81
CA ASP A 114 23.97 -10.83 16.37
C ASP A 114 24.10 -11.02 14.86
N LYS A 115 22.99 -11.20 14.13
CA LYS A 115 22.97 -11.54 12.70
C LYS A 115 22.47 -10.40 11.79
N TYR A 116 21.52 -9.60 12.27
CA TYR A 116 20.74 -8.67 11.47
C TYR A 116 20.37 -7.41 12.26
N THR A 117 20.27 -6.32 11.52
CA THR A 117 19.64 -5.06 11.93
C THR A 117 18.32 -4.90 11.17
N VAL A 118 17.22 -4.72 11.90
CA VAL A 118 15.87 -4.56 11.37
C VAL A 118 15.33 -3.20 11.77
N ALA A 119 15.21 -2.28 10.82
CA ALA A 119 14.49 -1.03 11.00
C ALA A 119 13.04 -1.21 10.55
N VAL A 120 12.10 -1.01 11.47
CA VAL A 120 10.67 -1.07 11.21
C VAL A 120 10.10 0.34 11.24
N GLY A 121 9.25 0.69 10.28
CA GLY A 121 8.53 1.96 10.28
C GLY A 121 7.16 1.86 9.65
N THR A 122 6.23 2.70 10.08
CA THR A 122 4.86 2.73 9.56
C THR A 122 4.49 4.10 8.97
N PRO A 123 4.43 4.25 7.63
CA PRO A 123 3.74 5.38 7.03
C PRO A 123 2.22 5.10 7.03
N GLY A 124 1.57 5.33 8.18
CA GLY A 124 0.12 5.16 8.35
C GLY A 124 -0.27 3.76 8.80
N VAL A 125 -0.87 2.97 7.89
CA VAL A 125 -1.37 1.62 8.18
C VAL A 125 -0.45 0.49 7.69
N SER A 126 0.60 0.82 6.93
CA SER A 126 1.52 -0.18 6.36
C SER A 126 2.76 -0.29 7.22
N VAL A 127 3.36 -1.46 7.36
CA VAL A 127 4.60 -1.66 8.10
C VAL A 127 5.72 -2.00 7.14
N THR A 128 6.74 -1.15 7.08
CA THR A 128 7.96 -1.35 6.29
C THR A 128 9.07 -1.85 7.18
N TYR A 129 9.72 -2.93 6.76
CA TYR A 129 10.89 -3.56 7.34
C TYR A 129 12.07 -3.32 6.41
N THR A 130 13.16 -2.80 6.96
CA THR A 130 14.45 -2.74 6.30
C THR A 130 15.39 -3.63 7.08
N VAL A 131 15.86 -4.71 6.48
CA VAL A 131 16.70 -5.73 7.10
C VAL A 131 18.08 -5.64 6.48
N THR A 132 19.12 -5.56 7.30
CA THR A 132 20.51 -5.55 6.87
C THR A 132 21.27 -6.62 7.67
N ALA A 133 22.13 -7.39 7.02
CA ALA A 133 23.00 -8.33 7.72
C ALA A 133 24.11 -7.57 8.46
N ASN A 134 24.44 -8.02 9.67
CA ASN A 134 25.58 -7.51 10.44
C ASN A 134 26.89 -8.20 10.06
#